data_AF-A0A2G8L3K4-F1
#
_entry.id   AF-A0A2G8L3K4-F1
#
_cell.length_a   1.000
_cell.length_b   1.000
_cell.length_c   1.000
_cell.angle_alpha   90.00
_cell.angle_beta   90.00
_cell.angle_gamma   90.00
#
_symmetry.space_group_name_H-M   'P 1'
#
loop_
_entity.id
_entity.type
_entity.pdbx_description
1 polymer ?
#
loop_
_entity_poly.entity_id
_entity_poly.type
_entity_poly.pdbx_seq_one_letter_code
_entity_poly.pdbx_strand_id
1 'polypeptide(L)'
;MIWQDYIYSGKSDEPIAVRCPFGWFIQGGRSAGSATLSNYVNVSAIGPIEEFIGLETVGLEPKKCKCSSDLLNKGATEAMQQSVSQLSDGSYEIQLPWKKSPDDLPDNYDYAVKRLRSLENQFKNREVEWETYCKQMRDQLNRGVSRYVTERELQNDRDKERECGSCLILQ
;
A
#
# COMPACT_ATOMS: atom_id res chain seq x y z
N MET A 1 6.52 1.27 36.00
CA MET A 1 5.17 0.65 35.97
C MET A 1 5.36 -0.82 36.28
N ILE A 2 4.83 -1.28 37.40
CA ILE A 2 5.08 -2.64 37.91
C ILE A 2 4.00 -3.53 37.32
N TRP A 3 4.34 -4.31 36.28
CA TRP A 3 3.42 -5.18 35.54
C TRP A 3 2.88 -6.38 36.36
N GLN A 4 3.21 -6.48 37.65
CA GLN A 4 2.90 -7.64 38.49
C GLN A 4 1.39 -7.81 38.74
N ASP A 5 0.60 -6.72 38.78
CA ASP A 5 -0.85 -6.79 39.02
C ASP A 5 -1.66 -7.28 37.81
N TYR A 6 -1.01 -7.44 36.65
CA TYR A 6 -1.63 -7.81 35.38
C TYR A 6 -1.22 -9.20 34.91
N ILE A 7 -0.49 -9.96 35.72
CA ILE A 7 0.03 -11.29 35.42
C ILE A 7 -0.47 -12.27 36.48
N TYR A 8 -1.18 -13.31 36.05
CA TYR A 8 -1.59 -14.43 36.90
C TYR A 8 -0.89 -15.69 36.40
N SER A 9 0.08 -16.19 37.18
CA SER A 9 0.80 -17.42 36.87
C SER A 9 0.48 -18.50 37.91
N GLY A 10 0.28 -19.73 37.45
CA GLY A 10 0.24 -20.92 38.28
C GLY A 10 1.64 -21.45 38.62
N LYS A 11 1.81 -22.77 38.66
CA LYS A 11 3.13 -23.41 38.82
C LYS A 11 4.00 -23.17 37.58
N SER A 12 5.31 -23.42 37.70
CA SER A 12 6.32 -23.17 36.65
C SER A 12 6.05 -23.82 35.27
N ASP A 13 5.07 -24.71 35.15
CA ASP A 13 4.73 -25.43 33.91
C ASP A 13 3.27 -25.19 33.44
N GLU A 14 2.54 -24.28 34.12
CA GLU A 14 1.16 -23.92 33.81
C GLU A 14 1.09 -22.64 32.95
N PRO A 15 0.04 -22.49 32.13
CA PRO A 15 -0.22 -21.26 31.39
C PRO A 15 -0.28 -20.03 32.30
N ILE A 16 0.22 -18.90 31.79
CA ILE A 16 0.19 -17.59 32.44
C ILE A 16 -0.88 -16.75 31.76
N ALA A 17 -1.76 -16.11 32.54
CA ALA A 17 -2.71 -15.13 32.04
C ALA A 17 -2.17 -13.72 32.18
N VAL A 18 -2.28 -12.91 31.13
CA VAL A 18 -1.85 -11.51 31.11
C VAL A 18 -3.01 -10.62 30.67
N ARG A 19 -3.25 -9.52 31.40
CA ARG A 19 -4.30 -8.53 31.10
C ARG A 19 -3.75 -7.37 30.28
N CYS A 20 -4.39 -7.09 29.15
CA CYS A 20 -4.18 -5.90 28.32
C CYS A 20 -5.48 -5.08 28.20
N PRO A 21 -5.44 -3.86 27.62
CA PRO A 21 -6.65 -3.04 27.41
C PRO A 21 -7.76 -3.72 26.60
N PHE A 22 -7.41 -4.71 25.79
CA PHE A 22 -8.37 -5.48 24.97
C PHE A 22 -8.92 -6.73 25.67
N GLY A 23 -8.44 -7.07 26.87
CA GLY A 23 -8.90 -8.22 27.65
C GLY A 23 -7.77 -9.07 28.20
N TRP A 24 -8.10 -10.32 28.57
CA TRP A 24 -7.13 -11.30 29.05
C TRP A 24 -6.65 -12.19 27.91
N PHE A 25 -5.35 -12.47 27.85
CA PHE A 25 -4.79 -13.49 26.96
C PHE A 25 -3.89 -14.45 27.75
N ILE A 26 -3.72 -15.67 27.23
CA ILE A 26 -2.98 -16.75 27.87
C ILE A 26 -1.67 -17.02 27.12
N GLN A 27 -0.58 -17.21 27.86
CA GLN A 27 0.77 -17.44 27.35
C GLN A 27 1.40 -18.67 28.04
N GLY A 28 1.91 -19.62 27.24
CA GLY A 28 2.66 -20.79 27.73
C GLY A 28 1.80 -21.94 28.27
N GLY A 29 2.45 -23.04 28.64
CA GLY A 29 1.87 -24.30 29.11
C GLY A 29 2.22 -25.47 28.19
N ARG A 30 3.00 -26.45 28.68
CA ARG A 30 3.26 -27.69 27.94
C ARG A 30 2.13 -28.68 28.18
N SER A 31 1.09 -28.62 27.36
CA SER A 31 0.21 -29.79 27.20
C SER A 31 0.49 -30.45 25.86
N ALA A 32 1.34 -31.48 25.91
CA ALA A 32 1.49 -32.44 24.83
C ALA A 32 0.20 -33.27 24.76
N GLY A 33 -0.72 -32.86 23.88
CA GLY A 33 -1.97 -33.58 23.66
C GLY A 33 -3.02 -32.68 23.06
N SER A 34 -3.04 -32.59 21.73
CA SER A 34 -4.10 -31.96 20.94
C SER A 34 -4.26 -30.44 21.12
N ALA A 35 -3.26 -29.66 20.70
CA ALA A 35 -3.42 -28.21 20.56
C ALA A 35 -3.44 -27.82 19.08
N THR A 36 -4.56 -27.21 18.68
CA THR A 36 -4.75 -26.45 17.44
C THR A 36 -3.50 -25.64 17.11
N LEU A 37 -3.05 -25.71 15.85
CA LEU A 37 -1.99 -24.84 15.30
C LEU A 37 -2.42 -23.38 15.41
N SER A 38 -2.15 -22.75 16.55
CA SER A 38 -2.20 -21.32 16.70
C SER A 38 -0.83 -20.79 16.32
N ASN A 39 -0.74 -20.11 15.17
CA ASN A 39 0.47 -19.38 14.78
C ASN A 39 0.62 -18.20 15.74
N TYR A 40 1.30 -18.43 16.85
CA TYR A 40 1.61 -17.41 17.83
C TYR A 40 2.90 -16.70 17.42
N VAL A 41 2.79 -15.44 16.98
CA VAL A 41 3.96 -14.56 16.84
C VAL A 41 3.94 -13.61 18.02
N ASN A 42 4.77 -13.89 19.02
CA ASN A 42 5.01 -12.97 20.12
C ASN A 42 6.14 -12.01 19.70
N VAL A 43 5.83 -10.76 19.40
CA VAL A 43 6.85 -9.72 19.22
C VAL A 43 6.94 -8.92 20.52
N SER A 44 7.70 -9.41 21.49
CA SER A 44 8.25 -8.53 22.52
C SER A 44 9.60 -8.04 22.02
N ALA A 45 9.64 -6.82 21.48
CA ALA A 45 10.88 -6.17 21.12
C ALA A 45 11.70 -5.92 22.41
N ILE A 46 12.60 -6.85 22.72
CA ILE A 46 13.65 -6.70 23.75
C ILE A 46 14.99 -6.32 23.06
N GLY A 47 14.99 -6.16 21.74
CA GLY A 47 16.15 -5.76 20.93
C GLY A 47 16.01 -4.35 20.34
N PRO A 48 17.13 -3.75 19.89
CA PRO A 48 17.12 -2.53 19.09
C PRO A 48 16.20 -2.70 17.88
N ILE A 49 15.41 -1.67 17.54
CA ILE A 49 14.40 -1.72 16.48
C ILE A 49 14.99 -2.10 15.12
N GLU A 50 16.29 -1.85 14.94
CA GLU A 50 17.09 -2.24 13.80
C GLU A 50 17.10 -3.76 13.57
N GLU A 51 17.07 -4.56 14.63
CA GLU A 51 17.03 -6.03 14.53
C GLU A 51 15.65 -6.52 14.07
N PHE A 52 14.58 -5.85 14.52
CA PHE A 52 13.22 -6.12 14.09
C PHE A 52 12.99 -5.73 12.63
N ILE A 53 13.47 -4.54 12.23
CA ILE A 53 13.48 -4.12 10.82
C ILE A 53 14.32 -5.08 9.99
N GLY A 54 15.45 -5.56 10.53
CA GLY A 54 16.26 -6.60 9.91
C GLY A 54 15.43 -7.84 9.58
N LEU A 55 14.64 -8.35 10.53
CA LEU A 55 13.75 -9.49 10.31
C LEU A 55 12.66 -9.23 9.27
N GLU A 56 12.03 -8.05 9.26
CA GLU A 56 11.02 -7.70 8.25
C GLU A 56 11.62 -7.49 6.86
N THR A 57 12.89 -7.13 6.78
CA THR A 57 13.61 -6.90 5.53
C THR A 57 14.33 -8.15 5.00
N VAL A 58 14.38 -9.24 5.78
CA VAL A 58 14.90 -10.55 5.31
C VAL A 58 14.12 -10.99 4.07
N GLY A 59 14.81 -11.09 2.93
CA GLY A 59 14.23 -11.49 1.65
C GLY A 59 13.70 -10.34 0.78
N LEU A 60 13.58 -9.13 1.35
CA LEU A 60 13.38 -7.88 0.60
C LEU A 60 14.70 -7.22 0.20
N GLU A 61 15.82 -7.76 0.67
CA GLU A 61 17.14 -7.26 0.29
C GLU A 61 17.29 -7.26 -1.24
N PRO A 62 17.51 -6.09 -1.86
CA PRO A 62 17.68 -6.01 -3.29
C PRO A 62 18.89 -6.85 -3.67
N LYS A 63 18.69 -7.86 -4.52
CA LYS A 63 19.81 -8.60 -5.11
C LYS A 63 20.74 -7.57 -5.73
N LYS A 64 22.01 -7.54 -5.29
CA LYS A 64 23.08 -6.72 -5.88
C LYS A 64 23.34 -7.19 -7.31
N CYS A 65 22.42 -6.88 -8.20
CA CYS A 65 22.56 -7.09 -9.62
C CYS A 65 23.46 -5.99 -10.14
N LYS A 66 24.57 -6.36 -10.80
CA LYS A 66 25.43 -5.41 -11.54
C LYS A 66 24.73 -4.83 -12.80
N CYS A 67 23.40 -4.83 -12.85
CA CYS A 67 22.65 -4.18 -13.90
C CYS A 67 22.54 -2.69 -13.58
N SER A 68 22.35 -1.86 -14.61
CA SER A 68 22.23 -0.40 -14.53
C SER A 68 21.11 0.12 -13.62
N SER A 69 20.36 -0.77 -12.93
CA SER A 69 19.31 -0.42 -11.99
C SER A 69 19.85 0.27 -10.75
N ASP A 70 21.06 -0.02 -10.28
CA ASP A 70 21.58 0.55 -9.03
C ASP A 70 21.82 2.07 -9.13
N LEU A 71 22.23 2.57 -10.30
CA LEU A 71 22.36 4.00 -10.57
C LEU A 71 21.00 4.66 -10.82
N LEU A 72 20.09 3.98 -11.51
CA LEU A 72 18.71 4.44 -11.71
C LEU A 72 17.93 4.53 -10.39
N ASN A 73 18.15 3.58 -9.48
CA ASN A 73 17.52 3.55 -8.15
C ASN A 73 18.06 4.66 -7.24
N LYS A 74 19.34 5.01 -7.32
CA LYS A 74 19.89 6.17 -6.58
C LYS A 74 19.28 7.48 -7.06
N GLY A 75 19.31 7.74 -8.37
CA GLY A 75 18.71 8.95 -8.93
C GLY A 75 17.21 9.07 -8.67
N ALA A 76 16.46 7.97 -8.76
CA ALA A 76 15.04 7.92 -8.43
C ALA A 76 14.77 8.21 -6.94
N THR A 77 15.57 7.64 -6.05
CA THR A 77 15.43 7.85 -4.60
C THR A 77 15.76 9.28 -4.22
N GLU A 78 16.84 9.83 -4.77
CA GLU A 78 17.26 11.23 -4.56
C GLU A 78 16.22 12.22 -5.09
N ALA A 79 15.70 11.99 -6.32
CA ALA A 79 14.65 12.83 -6.89
C ALA A 79 13.37 12.80 -6.05
N MET A 80 12.97 11.61 -5.59
CA MET A 80 11.82 11.45 -4.71
C MET A 80 12.02 12.23 -3.39
N GLN A 81 13.17 12.05 -2.73
CA GLN A 81 13.50 12.74 -1.48
C GLN A 81 13.55 14.27 -1.64
N GLN A 82 14.09 14.77 -2.75
CA GLN A 82 14.15 16.20 -3.05
C GLN A 82 12.77 16.80 -3.35
N SER A 83 11.82 15.98 -3.82
CA SER A 83 10.48 16.43 -4.17
C SER A 83 9.49 16.48 -3.00
N VAL A 84 9.90 16.00 -1.82
CA VAL A 84 9.01 15.96 -0.64
C VAL A 84 8.73 17.38 -0.17
N SER A 85 7.44 17.74 -0.10
CA SER A 85 6.97 19.00 0.46
C SER A 85 5.82 18.76 1.43
N GLN A 86 5.70 19.59 2.46
CA GLN A 86 4.58 19.51 3.40
C GLN A 86 3.52 20.55 3.01
N LEU A 87 2.28 20.09 2.86
CA LEU A 87 1.10 20.90 2.59
C LEU A 87 0.63 21.62 3.87
N SER A 88 -0.22 22.64 3.68
CA SER A 88 -0.72 23.49 4.78
C SER A 88 -1.52 22.75 5.85
N ASP A 89 -2.08 21.59 5.53
CA ASP A 89 -2.83 20.71 6.44
C ASP A 89 -1.94 19.71 7.19
N GLY A 90 -0.62 19.72 6.94
CA GLY A 90 0.36 18.80 7.52
C GLY A 90 0.59 17.53 6.71
N SER A 91 -0.16 17.30 5.63
CA SER A 91 0.06 16.20 4.69
C SER A 91 1.35 16.39 3.89
N TYR A 92 1.95 15.32 3.37
CA TYR A 92 3.14 15.41 2.51
C TYR A 92 2.78 15.11 1.06
N GLU A 93 3.30 15.93 0.15
CA GLU A 93 3.27 15.69 -1.29
C GLU A 93 4.67 15.29 -1.77
N ILE A 94 4.74 14.32 -2.66
CA ILE A 94 5.97 13.78 -3.24
C ILE A 94 5.75 13.63 -4.73
N GLN A 95 6.73 14.03 -5.55
CA GLN A 95 6.67 13.77 -6.99
C GLN A 95 7.00 12.30 -7.28
N LEU A 96 6.30 11.75 -8.28
CA LEU A 96 6.60 10.41 -8.75
C LEU A 96 8.02 10.35 -9.35
N PRO A 97 8.82 9.31 -9.01
CA PRO A 97 10.20 9.20 -9.46
C PRO A 97 10.27 8.71 -10.91
N TRP A 98 9.87 9.56 -11.85
CA TRP A 98 9.89 9.24 -13.27
C TRP A 98 11.33 9.09 -13.79
N LYS A 99 11.56 8.06 -14.62
CA LYS A 99 12.87 7.84 -15.25
C LYS A 99 13.20 8.87 -16.35
N LYS A 100 12.17 9.41 -16.98
CA LYS A 100 12.23 10.48 -17.99
C LYS A 100 11.28 11.57 -17.54
N SER A 101 11.35 12.77 -18.12
CA SER A 101 10.36 13.78 -17.79
C SER A 101 8.96 13.21 -18.05
N PRO A 102 7.98 13.40 -17.14
CA PRO A 102 6.59 13.13 -17.44
C PRO A 102 6.10 13.90 -18.68
N ASP A 103 6.84 14.94 -19.10
CA ASP A 103 6.58 15.65 -20.33
C ASP A 103 6.77 14.83 -21.61
N ASP A 104 7.52 13.72 -21.55
CA ASP A 104 7.77 12.85 -22.71
C ASP A 104 6.75 11.71 -22.83
N LEU A 105 5.69 11.69 -21.99
CA LEU A 105 4.74 10.59 -21.95
C LEU A 105 3.75 10.70 -23.14
N PRO A 106 3.66 9.68 -24.02
CA PRO A 106 2.72 9.73 -25.13
C PRO A 106 1.28 9.61 -24.63
N ASP A 107 0.35 10.15 -25.42
CA ASP A 107 -1.10 10.00 -25.19
C ASP A 107 -1.48 8.51 -25.08
N ASN A 108 -2.22 8.18 -24.03
CA ASN A 108 -2.66 6.83 -23.71
C ASN A 108 -4.13 6.56 -24.07
N TYR A 109 -4.83 7.50 -24.71
CA TYR A 109 -6.27 7.41 -25.00
C TYR A 109 -6.64 6.12 -25.74
N ASP A 110 -5.95 5.83 -26.85
CA ASP A 110 -6.17 4.61 -27.65
C ASP A 110 -5.99 3.33 -26.82
N TYR A 111 -5.03 3.35 -25.90
CA TYR A 111 -4.78 2.23 -25.01
C TYR A 111 -5.88 2.10 -23.94
N ALA A 112 -6.32 3.22 -23.37
CA ALA A 112 -7.43 3.26 -22.41
C ALA A 112 -8.73 2.74 -23.03
N VAL A 113 -9.07 3.18 -24.25
CA VAL A 113 -10.24 2.68 -24.99
C VAL A 113 -10.15 1.18 -25.25
N LYS A 114 -8.97 0.67 -25.64
CA LYS A 114 -8.77 -0.78 -25.82
C LYS A 114 -8.95 -1.56 -24.52
N ARG A 115 -8.44 -1.06 -23.39
CA ARG A 115 -8.65 -1.69 -22.07
C ARG A 115 -10.12 -1.69 -21.67
N LEU A 116 -10.83 -0.59 -21.90
CA LEU A 116 -12.27 -0.50 -21.62
C LEU A 116 -13.05 -1.55 -22.42
N ARG A 117 -12.84 -1.63 -23.74
CA ARG A 117 -13.49 -2.64 -24.59
C ARG A 117 -13.14 -4.06 -24.16
N SER A 118 -11.89 -4.30 -23.76
CA SER A 118 -11.46 -5.60 -23.24
C SER A 118 -12.19 -5.94 -21.93
N LEU A 119 -12.37 -4.96 -21.04
CA LEU A 119 -13.10 -5.13 -19.79
C LEU A 119 -14.56 -5.48 -20.05
N GLU A 120 -15.23 -4.73 -20.94
CA GLU A 120 -16.60 -5.01 -21.37
C GLU A 120 -16.71 -6.43 -21.95
N ASN A 121 -15.75 -6.83 -22.79
CA ASN A 121 -15.71 -8.18 -23.35
C ASN A 121 -15.56 -9.27 -22.28
N GLN A 122 -14.75 -9.04 -21.24
CA GLN A 122 -14.60 -9.99 -20.13
C GLN A 122 -15.92 -10.20 -19.36
N PHE A 123 -16.77 -9.16 -19.31
CA PHE A 123 -18.04 -9.19 -18.61
C PHE A 123 -19.25 -9.63 -19.46
N LYS A 124 -19.09 -9.79 -20.78
CA LYS A 124 -20.20 -10.10 -21.72
C LYS A 124 -21.15 -11.22 -21.28
N ASN A 125 -20.63 -12.26 -20.63
CA ASN A 125 -21.41 -13.42 -20.17
C ASN A 125 -21.37 -13.58 -18.64
N ARG A 126 -21.07 -12.50 -17.90
CA ARG A 126 -20.84 -12.46 -16.46
C ARG A 126 -21.65 -11.34 -15.82
N GLU A 127 -22.96 -11.47 -15.90
CA GLU A 127 -23.90 -10.39 -15.52
C GLU A 127 -23.81 -10.04 -14.02
N VAL A 128 -23.65 -11.04 -13.15
CA VAL A 128 -23.53 -10.84 -11.69
C VAL A 128 -22.24 -10.08 -11.35
N GLU A 129 -21.12 -10.47 -11.96
CA GLU A 129 -19.84 -9.78 -11.76
C GLU A 129 -19.86 -8.36 -12.35
N TRP A 130 -20.53 -8.16 -13.48
CA TRP A 130 -20.73 -6.84 -14.07
C TRP A 130 -21.51 -5.91 -13.15
N GLU A 131 -22.63 -6.37 -12.59
CA GLU A 131 -23.43 -5.58 -11.65
C GLU A 131 -22.61 -5.20 -10.41
N THR A 132 -21.81 -6.15 -9.90
CA THR A 132 -20.90 -5.92 -8.76
C THR A 132 -19.86 -4.86 -9.09
N TYR A 133 -19.24 -4.94 -10.26
CA TYR A 133 -18.27 -3.95 -10.74
C TYR A 133 -18.91 -2.55 -10.85
N CYS A 134 -20.08 -2.43 -11.49
CA CYS A 134 -20.80 -1.16 -11.61
C CYS A 134 -21.22 -0.60 -10.24
N LYS A 135 -21.55 -1.45 -9.28
CA LYS A 135 -21.85 -1.04 -7.91
C LYS A 135 -20.61 -0.46 -7.23
N GLN A 136 -19.44 -1.09 -7.38
CA GLN A 136 -18.17 -0.58 -6.83
C GLN A 136 -17.76 0.75 -7.47
N MET A 137 -17.90 0.91 -8.78
CA MET A 137 -17.62 2.19 -9.44
C MET A 137 -18.51 3.33 -8.90
N ARG A 138 -19.80 3.06 -8.68
CA ARG A 138 -20.72 4.03 -8.05
C ARG A 138 -20.35 4.33 -6.60
N ASP A 139 -19.93 3.33 -5.82
CA ASP A 139 -19.45 3.54 -4.44
C ASP A 139 -18.25 4.48 -4.40
N GLN A 140 -17.28 4.30 -5.31
CA GLN A 140 -16.12 5.18 -5.40
C GLN A 140 -16.49 6.63 -5.70
N LEU A 141 -17.50 6.86 -6.55
CA LEU A 141 -18.04 8.21 -6.81
C LEU A 141 -18.71 8.78 -5.56
N ASN A 142 -19.57 7.99 -4.89
CA ASN A 142 -20.30 8.44 -3.70
C ASN A 142 -19.37 8.80 -2.53
N ARG A 143 -18.27 8.05 -2.37
CA ARG A 143 -17.26 8.28 -1.34
C ARG A 143 -16.30 9.43 -1.68
N GLY A 144 -16.39 10.01 -2.86
CA GLY A 144 -15.47 11.05 -3.33
C GLY A 144 -14.06 10.54 -3.61
N VAL A 145 -13.87 9.21 -3.73
CA VAL A 145 -12.59 8.61 -4.15
C VAL A 145 -12.34 8.87 -5.63
N SER A 146 -13.40 8.97 -6.42
CA SER A 146 -13.36 9.33 -7.83
C SER A 146 -14.38 10.42 -8.14
N ARG A 147 -14.18 11.13 -9.26
CA ARG A 147 -15.11 12.15 -9.75
C ARG A 147 -15.12 12.16 -11.27
N TYR A 148 -16.17 12.72 -11.84
CA TYR A 148 -16.18 13.07 -13.26
C TYR A 148 -15.19 14.19 -13.54
N VAL A 149 -14.50 14.08 -14.68
CA VAL A 149 -13.68 15.15 -15.23
C VAL A 149 -14.63 16.20 -15.82
N THR A 150 -14.40 17.47 -15.51
CA THR A 150 -15.23 18.57 -16.02
C THR A 150 -14.91 18.87 -17.48
N GLU A 151 -15.86 19.44 -18.22
CA GLU A 151 -15.60 19.84 -19.62
C GLU A 151 -14.45 20.84 -19.73
N ARG A 152 -14.29 21.71 -18.72
CA ARG A 152 -13.17 22.64 -18.65
C ARG A 152 -11.83 21.92 -18.51
N GLU A 153 -11.75 20.89 -17.67
CA GLU A 153 -10.54 20.07 -17.53
C GLU A 153 -10.24 19.30 -18.82
N LEU A 154 -11.25 18.69 -19.45
CA LEU A 154 -11.09 18.04 -20.74
C LEU A 154 -10.60 19.00 -21.83
N GLN A 155 -11.13 20.22 -21.85
CA GLN A 155 -10.70 21.24 -22.81
C GLN A 155 -9.28 21.73 -22.50
N ASN A 156 -8.94 21.96 -21.24
CA ASN A 156 -7.58 22.29 -20.83
C ASN A 156 -6.58 21.19 -21.20
N ASP A 157 -6.95 19.91 -21.07
CA ASP A 157 -6.08 18.79 -21.44
C ASP A 157 -5.86 18.75 -22.96
N ARG A 158 -6.91 18.96 -23.76
CA ARG A 158 -6.81 19.09 -25.22
C ARG A 158 -6.02 20.31 -25.69
N ASP A 159 -6.11 21.42 -24.95
CA ASP A 159 -5.40 22.65 -25.28
C ASP A 159 -3.94 22.58 -24.81
N LYS A 160 -3.66 21.91 -23.68
CA LYS A 160 -2.30 21.53 -23.29
C LYS A 160 -1.66 20.64 -24.35
N GLU A 161 -2.34 19.61 -24.85
CA GLU A 161 -1.81 18.82 -25.99
C GLU A 161 -1.40 19.69 -27.21
N ARG A 162 -1.96 20.89 -27.36
CA ARG A 162 -1.62 21.86 -28.42
C ARG A 162 -0.51 22.85 -28.04
N GLU A 163 -0.35 23.20 -26.76
CA GLU A 163 0.64 24.18 -26.28
C GLU A 163 1.88 23.55 -25.60
N CYS A 164 1.74 22.40 -24.96
CA CYS A 164 2.79 21.66 -24.27
C CYS A 164 2.33 20.21 -24.10
N GLY A 165 3.00 19.24 -24.74
CA GLY A 165 2.69 17.80 -24.66
C GLY A 165 2.89 17.18 -23.27
N SER A 166 2.54 17.88 -22.20
CA SER A 166 2.85 17.53 -20.83
C SER A 166 1.93 18.13 -19.79
N CYS A 167 0.94 17.34 -19.37
CA CYS A 167 0.45 17.18 -17.99
C CYS A 167 -0.99 16.71 -18.01
N LEU A 168 -1.18 15.41 -17.74
CA LEU A 168 -2.47 14.80 -17.46
C LEU A 168 -2.60 14.38 -15.99
N ILE A 169 -3.85 14.41 -15.56
CA ILE A 169 -4.36 14.06 -14.23
C ILE A 169 -4.12 12.56 -13.92
N LEU A 170 -3.83 12.34 -12.63
CA LEU A 170 -3.50 11.11 -11.90
C LEU A 170 -4.38 9.88 -12.20
N GLN A 171 -3.73 8.69 -12.20
CA GLN A 171 -4.30 7.44 -11.67
C GLN A 171 -3.71 7.18 -10.28
#